data_AF-A0A7H4N0M3-F1
#
_entry.id   AF-A0A7H4N0M3-F1
#
_cell.length_a   1.000
_cell.length_b   1.000
_cell.length_c   1.000
_cell.angle_alpha   90.00
_cell.angle_beta   90.00
_cell.angle_gamma   90.00
#
_symmetry.space_group_name_H-M   'P 1'
#
loop_
_entity.id
_entity.type
_entity.pdbx_description
1 polymer ?
#
loop_
_entity_poly.entity_id
_entity_poly.type
_entity_poly.pdbx_seq_one_letter_code
_entity_poly.pdbx_strand_id
1 'polypeptide(L)'
;MVSLLQQLIQDAWQNAAFEGISMDCLGLASIQATQSGLIEVNGEKIPALRGHRLSDGQPLTVYPGEVPARLPGQAFWGAAGLSV
;
A
#
# COMPACT_ATOMS: atom_id res chain seq x y z
N MET A 1 2.17 -0.35 -4.20
CA MET A 1 1.66 0.97 -3.75
C MET A 1 1.97 2.10 -4.75
N VAL A 2 3.23 2.36 -5.10
CA VAL A 2 3.60 3.47 -6.02
C VAL A 2 2.87 3.39 -7.37
N SER A 3 2.69 2.20 -7.92
CA SER A 3 2.01 2.00 -9.21
C SER A 3 0.54 2.43 -9.21
N LEU A 4 -0.18 2.27 -8.09
CA LEU A 4 -1.56 2.72 -7.98
C LEU A 4 -1.64 4.24 -8.00
N LEU A 5 -0.76 4.90 -7.24
CA LEU A 5 -0.67 6.36 -7.21
C LEU A 5 -0.32 6.90 -8.60
N GLN A 6 0.66 6.29 -9.28
CA GLN A 6 1.02 6.65 -10.66
C GLN A 6 -0.19 6.56 -11.60
N GLN A 7 -1.01 5.51 -11.50
CA GLN A 7 -2.21 5.40 -12.31
C GLN A 7 -3.26 6.47 -11.97
N LEU A 8 -3.43 6.82 -10.70
CA LEU A 8 -4.39 7.85 -10.28
C LEU A 8 -4.06 9.24 -10.85
N ILE A 9 -2.77 9.55 -10.99
CA ILE A 9 -2.32 10.86 -11.47
C ILE A 9 -2.06 10.91 -12.97
N GLN A 10 -2.32 9.82 -13.71
CA GLN A 10 -1.99 9.68 -15.13
C GLN A 10 -2.56 10.82 -15.98
N ASP A 11 -3.79 11.26 -15.70
CA ASP A 11 -4.47 12.33 -16.44
C ASP A 11 -3.84 13.71 -16.16
N ALA A 12 -3.49 13.99 -14.90
CA ALA A 12 -2.78 15.21 -14.52
C ALA A 12 -1.35 15.22 -15.08
N TRP A 13 -0.73 14.05 -15.16
CA TRP A 13 0.61 13.88 -15.72
C TRP A 13 0.68 14.23 -17.21
N GLN A 14 -0.33 13.85 -18.01
CA GLN A 14 -0.37 14.21 -19.43
C GLN A 14 -0.33 15.73 -19.65
N ASN A 15 -0.98 16.51 -18.78
CA ASN A 15 -0.98 17.97 -18.87
C ASN A 15 0.38 18.56 -18.46
N ALA A 16 0.97 18.10 -17.35
CA ALA A 16 2.25 18.62 -16.85
C ALA A 16 3.47 18.21 -17.72
N ALA A 17 3.43 17.00 -18.30
CA ALA A 17 4.48 16.54 -19.21
C ALA A 17 4.53 17.37 -20.50
N PHE A 18 3.39 17.92 -20.95
CA PHE A 18 3.33 18.83 -22.10
C PHE A 18 4.11 20.14 -21.86
N GLU A 19 4.24 20.55 -20.60
CA GLU A 19 5.02 21.72 -20.18
C GLU A 19 6.51 21.40 -19.94
N GLY A 20 6.94 20.14 -20.16
CA GLY A 20 8.32 19.69 -19.97
C GLY A 20 8.72 19.49 -18.51
N ILE A 21 7.76 19.40 -17.59
CA ILE A 21 7.99 19.24 -16.16
C ILE A 21 8.20 17.75 -15.83
N SER A 22 9.34 17.41 -15.21
CA SER A 22 9.58 16.06 -14.70
C SER A 22 8.76 15.82 -13.44
N MET A 23 8.06 14.68 -13.39
CA MET A 23 7.27 14.27 -12.23
C MET A 23 7.64 12.86 -11.78
N ASP A 24 7.84 12.69 -10.48
CA ASP A 24 8.15 11.42 -9.83
C ASP A 24 7.12 11.09 -8.75
N CYS A 25 6.91 9.79 -8.51
CA CYS A 25 6.03 9.29 -7.45
C CYS A 25 6.82 8.49 -6.42
N LEU A 26 6.61 8.79 -5.14
CA LEU A 26 7.25 8.10 -4.03
C LEU A 26 6.21 7.68 -2.99
N GLY A 27 6.30 6.42 -2.54
CA GLY A 27 5.62 5.96 -1.34
C GLY A 27 6.53 6.18 -0.14
N LEU A 28 6.15 7.08 0.76
CA LEU A 28 6.96 7.47 1.93
C LEU A 28 6.14 7.36 3.22
N ALA A 29 6.76 6.85 4.27
CA ALA A 29 6.31 7.06 5.64
C ALA A 29 7.22 8.11 6.30
N SER A 30 6.68 9.26 6.70
CA SER A 30 7.44 10.29 7.41
C SER A 30 7.90 9.81 8.80
N ILE A 31 7.09 8.95 9.42
CA ILE A 31 7.40 8.25 10.66
C ILE A 31 7.14 6.77 10.44
N GLN A 32 8.18 5.96 10.58
CA GLN A 32 8.07 4.51 10.50
C GLN A 32 7.62 3.94 11.85
N ALA A 33 6.31 3.73 12.01
CA ALA A 33 5.72 3.15 13.21
C ALA A 33 5.67 1.61 13.21
N THR A 34 6.03 0.98 12.08
CA THR A 34 5.94 -0.47 11.87
C THR A 34 7.26 -1.05 11.35
N GLN A 35 7.52 -2.29 11.72
CA GLN A 35 8.66 -3.08 11.24
C GLN A 35 8.17 -4.16 10.28
N SER A 36 8.87 -4.32 9.15
CA SER A 36 8.61 -5.40 8.20
C SER A 36 9.33 -6.67 8.64
N GLY A 37 8.71 -7.83 8.43
CA GLY A 37 9.29 -9.13 8.72
C GLY A 37 8.60 -10.26 7.97
N LEU A 38 9.08 -11.47 8.21
CA LEU A 38 8.44 -12.72 7.76
C LEU A 38 7.93 -13.48 8.98
N ILE A 39 6.74 -14.05 8.88
CA ILE A 39 6.20 -15.01 9.85
C ILE A 39 6.01 -16.35 9.17
N GLU A 40 6.10 -17.43 9.93
CA GLU A 40 5.86 -18.78 9.42
C GLU A 40 4.43 -19.21 9.77
N VAL A 41 3.64 -19.54 8.75
CA VAL A 41 2.27 -20.05 8.88
C VAL A 41 2.17 -21.29 8.02
N ASN A 42 1.84 -22.45 8.62
CA ASN A 42 1.75 -23.74 7.92
C ASN A 42 3.03 -24.13 7.14
N GLY A 43 4.21 -23.76 7.65
CA GLY A 43 5.50 -24.00 6.98
C GLY A 43 5.82 -23.04 5.84
N GLU A 44 4.94 -22.08 5.54
CA GLU A 44 5.16 -21.03 4.55
C GLU A 44 5.57 -19.73 5.22
N LYS A 45 6.57 -19.04 4.65
CA LYS A 45 7.00 -17.72 5.12
C LYS A 45 6.19 -16.65 4.42
N ILE A 46 5.38 -15.92 5.18
CA ILE A 46 4.55 -14.83 4.68
C ILE A 46 5.03 -13.48 5.21
N PRO A 47 4.94 -12.40 4.42
CA PRO A 47 5.29 -11.06 4.88
C PRO A 47 4.30 -10.57 5.93
N ALA A 48 4.80 -9.86 6.93
CA ALA A 48 3.98 -9.25 7.97
C ALA A 48 4.57 -7.93 8.45
N LEU A 49 3.70 -7.09 9.00
CA LEU A 49 4.07 -5.86 9.68
C LEU A 49 3.85 -6.03 11.18
N ARG A 50 4.84 -5.63 11.97
CA ARG A 50 4.76 -5.56 13.43
C ARG A 50 4.71 -4.10 13.88
N GLY A 51 3.80 -3.79 14.79
CA GLY A 51 3.65 -2.46 15.37
C GLY A 51 2.81 -2.50 16.64
N HIS A 52 2.14 -1.39 16.95
CA HIS A 52 1.21 -1.29 18.08
C HIS A 52 -0.17 -0.88 17.55
N ARG A 53 -1.22 -1.53 18.06
CA ARG A 53 -2.60 -1.27 17.65
C ARG A 53 -3.07 0.07 18.20
N LEU A 54 -3.79 0.84 17.38
CA LEU A 54 -4.24 2.17 17.75
C LEU A 54 -5.26 2.16 18.91
N SER A 55 -6.14 1.16 18.99
CA SER A 55 -7.23 1.14 19.96
C SER A 55 -6.79 0.95 21.42
N ASP A 56 -5.69 0.24 21.66
CA ASP A 56 -5.26 -0.19 23.00
C ASP A 56 -3.74 -0.11 23.23
N GLY A 57 -2.96 0.27 22.21
CA GLY A 57 -1.51 0.34 22.27
C GLY A 57 -0.80 -1.02 22.35
N GLN A 58 -1.52 -2.14 22.22
CA GLN A 58 -0.92 -3.46 22.37
C GLN A 58 -0.11 -3.86 21.13
N PRO A 59 0.96 -4.65 21.28
CA PRO A 59 1.70 -5.19 20.16
C PRO A 59 0.79 -5.96 19.20
N LEU A 60 0.96 -5.70 17.90
CA LEU A 60 0.21 -6.34 16.83
C LEU A 60 1.15 -6.77 15.72
N THR A 61 0.98 -7.99 15.22
CA THR A 61 1.57 -8.46 13.97
C THR A 61 0.44 -8.78 13.01
N VAL A 62 0.48 -8.23 11.80
CA VAL A 62 -0.59 -8.36 10.80
C VAL A 62 -0.04 -8.59 9.40
N TYR A 63 -0.74 -9.42 8.62
CA TYR A 63 -0.58 -9.45 7.17
C TYR A 63 -1.45 -8.33 6.57
N PRO A 64 -0.85 -7.30 5.94
CA PRO A 64 -1.60 -6.12 5.49
C PRO A 64 -2.41 -6.35 4.21
N GLY A 65 -2.33 -7.55 3.61
CA GLY A 65 -2.92 -7.81 2.30
C GLY A 65 -2.13 -7.20 1.15
N GLU A 66 -2.70 -7.30 -0.05
CA GLU A 66 -2.10 -6.79 -1.28
C GLU A 66 -2.70 -5.43 -1.65
N VAL A 67 -1.85 -4.50 -2.08
CA VAL A 67 -2.29 -3.23 -2.67
C VAL A 67 -2.30 -3.39 -4.18
N PRO A 68 -3.44 -3.24 -4.87
CA PRO A 68 -3.51 -3.45 -6.30
C PRO A 68 -2.62 -2.44 -7.02
N ALA A 69 -1.91 -2.90 -8.06
CA ALA A 69 -1.06 -2.03 -8.86
C ALA A 69 -1.87 -1.11 -9.79
N ARG A 70 -3.16 -1.40 -9.97
CA ARG A 70 -4.07 -0.66 -10.84
C ARG A 70 -5.38 -0.30 -10.17
N LEU A 71 -6.11 0.67 -10.73
CA LEU A 71 -7.45 1.02 -10.28
C LEU A 71 -8.35 -0.23 -10.28
N PRO A 72 -8.86 -0.64 -9.10
CA PRO A 72 -9.67 -1.83 -9.01
C PRO A 72 -11.07 -1.61 -9.62
N GLY A 73 -11.56 -2.62 -10.33
CA GLY A 73 -12.94 -2.65 -10.82
C GLY A 73 -13.96 -2.94 -9.72
N GLN A 74 -15.25 -2.84 -10.04
CA GLN A 74 -16.34 -2.94 -9.06
C GLN A 74 -16.33 -4.23 -8.21
N ALA A 75 -15.94 -5.37 -8.80
CA ALA A 75 -15.88 -6.67 -8.12
C ALA A 75 -14.88 -6.71 -6.94
N PHE A 76 -13.81 -5.92 -6.99
CA PHE A 76 -12.81 -5.83 -5.91
C PHE A 76 -13.46 -5.39 -4.60
N TRP A 77 -14.36 -4.41 -4.67
CA TRP A 77 -15.03 -3.83 -3.51
C TRP A 77 -16.07 -4.76 -2.88
N GLY A 78 -16.62 -5.70 -3.64
CA GLY A 78 -17.61 -6.66 -3.14
C GLY A 78 -17.00 -7.91 -2.49
N ALA A 79 -15.79 -8.30 -2.88
CA ALA A 79 -15.18 -9.56 -2.46
C ALA A 79 -14.13 -9.42 -1.35
N ALA A 80 -13.28 -8.37 -1.42
CA ALA A 80 -12.11 -8.26 -0.56
C ALA A 80 -11.52 -6.83 -0.63
N GLY A 81 -12.31 -5.81 -0.28
CA GLY A 81 -11.84 -4.43 -0.23
C GLY A 81 -10.53 -4.28 0.57
N LEU A 82 -9.84 -3.14 0.43
CA LEU A 82 -8.63 -2.87 1.21
C LEU A 82 -8.93 -2.96 2.72
N SER A 83 -8.26 -3.87 3.43
CA SER A 83 -8.16 -3.81 4.89
C SER A 83 -6.87 -3.08 5.23
N VAL A 84 -6.99 -1.87 5.77
CA VAL A 84 -5.86 -1.07 6.30
C VAL A 84 -5.95 -0.96 7.80
#